data_AF-A0A166WSE7-F1
#
_entry.id   AF-A0A166WSE7-F1
#
_cell.length_a   1.000
_cell.length_b   1.000
_cell.length_c   1.000
_cell.angle_alpha   90.00
_cell.angle_beta   90.00
_cell.angle_gamma   90.00
#
_symmetry.space_group_name_H-M   'P 1'
#
loop_
_entity.id
_entity.type
_entity.pdbx_description
1 polymer ?
#
loop_
_entity_poly.entity_id
_entity_poly.type
_entity_poly.pdbx_seq_one_letter_code
_entity_poly.pdbx_strand_id
1 'polypeptide(L)'
;MEMLIHSLISSTLDTIVQLILAAVLWVFYLKLNEKYAETSKKGVLSIAKGSKYLSLSIIAPVLLSMISLLVLEDNYEHYIWYLVNLPHTFLTLFSVVYFIRGVRNFDL
;
A
#
# COMPACT_ATOMS: atom_id res chain seq x y z
N MET A 1 0.92 14.57 29.73
CA MET A 1 -0.29 13.75 29.50
C MET A 1 -1.04 14.20 28.23
N GLU A 2 -1.34 15.48 28.06
CA GLU A 2 -1.95 16.03 26.83
C GLU A 2 -1.11 15.77 25.56
N MET A 3 0.22 15.89 25.66
CA MET A 3 1.14 15.64 24.54
C MET A 3 1.11 14.18 24.05
N LEU A 4 0.92 13.23 24.96
CA LEU A 4 0.79 11.79 24.65
C LEU A 4 -0.56 11.49 23.99
N ILE A 5 -1.64 12.07 24.50
CA ILE A 5 -2.99 11.92 23.93
C ILE A 5 -3.02 12.50 22.51
N HIS A 6 -2.42 13.66 22.30
CA HIS A 6 -2.38 14.29 20.97
C HIS A 6 -1.57 13.46 19.97
N SER A 7 -0.42 12.93 20.38
CA SER A 7 0.41 12.05 19.55
C SER A 7 -0.29 10.73 19.19
N LEU A 8 -1.09 10.17 20.11
CA LEU A 8 -1.82 8.92 19.86
C LEU A 8 -2.98 9.13 18.88
N ILE A 9 -3.67 10.26 18.99
CA ILE A 9 -4.78 10.63 18.11
C ILE A 9 -4.27 10.88 16.69
N SER A 10 -3.15 11.60 16.54
CA SER A 10 -2.57 11.87 15.21
C SER A 10 -2.13 10.59 14.51
N SER A 11 -1.41 9.69 15.21
CA SER A 11 -0.95 8.43 14.61
C SER A 11 -2.10 7.49 14.23
N THR A 12 -3.18 7.49 15.03
CA THR A 12 -4.38 6.70 14.74
C THR A 12 -5.11 7.25 13.53
N LEU A 13 -5.26 8.59 13.44
CA LEU A 13 -5.89 9.24 12.31
C LEU A 13 -5.12 8.98 11.01
N ASP A 14 -3.78 9.08 11.03
CA ASP A 14 -2.93 8.80 9.88
C ASP A 14 -3.11 7.37 9.38
N THR A 15 -3.17 6.40 10.30
CA THR A 15 -3.40 4.99 9.96
C THR A 15 -4.78 4.80 9.31
N ILE A 16 -5.82 5.45 9.84
CA ILE A 16 -7.17 5.40 9.25
C ILE A 16 -7.18 5.97 7.84
N VAL A 17 -6.56 7.14 7.63
CA VAL A 17 -6.47 7.78 6.31
C VAL A 17 -5.74 6.88 5.32
N GLN A 18 -4.64 6.26 5.74
CA GLN A 18 -3.90 5.31 4.92
C GLN A 18 -4.75 4.09 4.54
N LEU A 19 -5.51 3.52 5.46
CA LEU A 19 -6.41 2.40 5.18
C LEU A 19 -7.53 2.78 4.21
N ILE A 20 -8.12 3.97 4.35
CA ILE A 20 -9.10 4.50 3.40
C ILE A 20 -8.46 4.65 2.01
N LEU A 21 -7.28 5.23 1.92
CA LEU A 21 -6.54 5.37 0.67
C LEU A 21 -6.28 4.00 0.03
N ALA A 22 -5.86 3.01 0.82
CA ALA A 22 -5.63 1.66 0.34
C ALA A 22 -6.91 1.02 -0.22
N ALA A 23 -8.05 1.20 0.46
CA ALA A 23 -9.34 0.72 -0.02
C ALA A 23 -9.76 1.40 -1.33
N VAL A 24 -9.58 2.72 -1.45
CA VAL A 24 -9.86 3.47 -2.69
C VAL A 24 -8.99 2.97 -3.85
N LEU A 25 -7.70 2.78 -3.61
CA LEU A 25 -6.76 2.25 -4.61
C LEU A 25 -7.12 0.82 -5.03
N TRP A 26 -7.59 -0.01 -4.09
CA TRP A 26 -8.02 -1.37 -4.38
C TRP A 26 -9.30 -1.40 -5.23
N VAL A 27 -10.31 -0.60 -4.88
CA VAL A 27 -11.53 -0.46 -5.68
C VAL A 27 -11.22 0.08 -7.08
N PHE A 28 -10.31 1.04 -7.19
CA PHE A 28 -9.85 1.57 -8.47
C PHE A 28 -9.16 0.49 -9.32
N TYR A 29 -8.29 -0.32 -8.71
CA TYR A 29 -7.70 -1.49 -9.37
C TYR A 29 -8.78 -2.44 -9.89
N LEU A 30 -9.76 -2.83 -9.05
CA LEU A 30 -10.82 -3.75 -9.44
C LEU A 30 -11.62 -3.22 -10.64
N LYS A 31 -12.06 -1.96 -10.57
CA LYS A 31 -12.83 -1.31 -11.65
C LYS A 31 -12.05 -1.21 -12.96
N LEU A 32 -10.77 -0.84 -12.90
CA LEU A 32 -9.93 -0.78 -14.10
C LEU A 32 -9.65 -2.16 -14.67
N ASN A 33 -9.37 -3.13 -13.83
CA ASN A 33 -9.07 -4.48 -14.27
C ASN A 33 -10.30 -5.15 -14.90
N GLU A 34 -11.50 -4.97 -14.32
CA GLU A 34 -12.76 -5.46 -14.88
C GLU A 34 -13.08 -4.82 -16.23
N LYS A 35 -13.04 -3.48 -16.32
CA LYS A 35 -13.43 -2.75 -17.52
C LYS A 35 -12.46 -2.93 -18.69
N TYR A 36 -11.18 -3.19 -18.41
CA TYR A 36 -10.12 -3.23 -19.43
C TYR A 36 -9.42 -4.57 -19.58
N ALA A 37 -9.92 -5.64 -18.93
CA ALA A 37 -9.39 -7.00 -19.07
C ALA A 37 -9.38 -7.47 -20.54
N GLU A 38 -10.44 -7.16 -21.28
CA GLU A 38 -10.65 -7.68 -22.65
C GLU A 38 -10.07 -6.76 -23.74
N THR A 39 -9.86 -5.48 -23.45
CA THR A 39 -9.53 -4.47 -24.47
C THR A 39 -8.04 -4.33 -24.77
N SER A 40 -7.18 -5.21 -24.24
CA SER A 40 -5.71 -5.21 -24.46
C SER A 40 -5.03 -3.85 -24.23
N LYS A 41 -5.66 -2.93 -23.47
CA LYS A 41 -5.10 -1.62 -23.15
C LYS A 41 -3.99 -1.76 -22.11
N LYS A 42 -2.80 -2.14 -22.57
CA LYS A 42 -1.61 -2.45 -21.75
C LYS A 42 -1.22 -1.33 -20.77
N GLY A 43 -1.41 -0.06 -21.16
CA GLY A 43 -1.20 1.11 -20.29
C GLY A 43 -2.15 1.11 -19.09
N VAL A 44 -3.45 1.02 -19.33
CA VAL A 44 -4.49 1.02 -18.29
C VAL A 44 -4.33 -0.17 -17.34
N LEU A 45 -4.06 -1.36 -17.87
CA LEU A 45 -3.81 -2.55 -17.06
C LEU A 45 -2.54 -2.43 -16.21
N SER A 46 -1.51 -1.72 -16.69
CA SER A 46 -0.31 -1.45 -15.90
C SER A 46 -0.59 -0.44 -14.78
N ILE A 47 -1.40 0.60 -15.04
CA ILE A 47 -1.86 1.52 -14.00
C ILE A 47 -2.65 0.77 -12.93
N ALA A 48 -3.59 -0.10 -13.33
CA ALA A 48 -4.35 -0.93 -12.40
C ALA A 48 -3.43 -1.76 -11.51
N LYS A 49 -2.42 -2.43 -12.09
CA LYS A 49 -1.41 -3.17 -11.32
C LYS A 49 -0.64 -2.26 -10.37
N GLY A 50 -0.23 -1.07 -10.81
CA GLY A 50 0.42 -0.06 -9.96
C GLY A 50 -0.42 0.29 -8.74
N SER A 51 -1.72 0.57 -8.93
CA SER A 51 -2.67 0.84 -7.84
C SER A 51 -2.82 -0.34 -6.88
N LYS A 52 -2.84 -1.58 -7.40
CA LYS A 52 -2.85 -2.78 -6.55
C LYS A 52 -1.60 -2.85 -5.67
N TYR A 53 -0.40 -2.73 -6.23
CA TYR A 53 0.83 -2.79 -5.45
C TYR A 53 0.93 -1.65 -4.43
N LEU A 54 0.43 -0.45 -4.78
CA LEU A 54 0.39 0.67 -3.84
C LEU A 54 -0.54 0.39 -2.66
N SER A 55 -1.74 -0.12 -2.94
CA SER A 55 -2.67 -0.49 -1.84
C SER A 55 -2.08 -1.58 -0.94
N LEU A 56 -1.41 -2.59 -1.51
CA LEU A 56 -0.72 -3.63 -0.74
C LEU A 56 0.45 -3.06 0.06
N SER A 57 1.16 -2.06 -0.45
CA SER A 57 2.24 -1.38 0.29
C SER A 57 1.74 -0.71 1.56
N ILE A 58 0.45 -0.39 1.66
CA ILE A 58 -0.17 0.17 2.86
C ILE A 58 -0.73 -0.95 3.75
N ILE A 59 -1.46 -1.90 3.16
CA ILE A 59 -2.14 -2.97 3.91
C ILE A 59 -1.13 -3.94 4.55
N ALA A 60 -0.09 -4.35 3.81
CA ALA A 60 0.86 -5.35 4.29
C ALA A 60 1.63 -4.89 5.54
N PRO A 61 2.19 -3.67 5.60
CA PRO A 61 2.76 -3.12 6.83
C PRO A 61 1.82 -3.12 8.02
N VAL A 62 0.55 -2.73 7.82
CA VAL A 62 -0.45 -2.72 8.91
C VAL A 62 -0.66 -4.13 9.45
N LEU A 63 -0.86 -5.11 8.57
CA LEU A 63 -1.04 -6.52 8.97
C LEU A 63 0.22 -7.10 9.63
N LEU A 64 1.40 -6.81 9.08
CA LEU A 64 2.67 -7.29 9.61
C LEU A 64 2.97 -6.66 10.97
N SER A 65 2.65 -5.39 11.17
CA SER A 65 2.72 -4.73 12.49
C SER A 65 1.83 -5.44 13.51
N MET A 66 0.57 -5.74 13.16
CA MET A 66 -0.35 -6.48 14.05
C MET A 66 0.17 -7.88 14.40
N ILE A 67 0.71 -8.62 13.41
CA ILE A 67 1.29 -9.95 13.63
C ILE A 67 2.55 -9.85 14.49
N SER A 68 3.41 -8.86 14.23
CA SER A 68 4.66 -8.70 14.99
C SER A 68 4.42 -8.36 16.46
N LEU A 69 3.37 -7.59 16.78
CA LEU A 69 2.96 -7.35 18.16
C LEU A 69 2.53 -8.65 18.89
N LEU A 70 1.99 -9.62 18.17
CA LEU A 70 1.55 -10.91 18.73
C LEU A 70 2.68 -11.93 18.87
N VAL A 71 3.74 -11.82 18.05
CA VAL A 71 4.77 -12.86 17.92
C VAL A 71 6.11 -12.46 18.53
N LEU A 72 6.42 -11.16 18.57
CA LEU A 72 7.75 -10.65 18.95
C LEU A 72 7.64 -9.74 20.17
N GLU A 73 7.43 -10.34 21.35
CA GLU A 73 7.39 -9.59 22.62
C GLU A 73 8.77 -9.03 23.02
N ASP A 74 9.86 -9.73 22.73
CA ASP A 74 11.18 -9.41 23.31
C ASP A 74 12.15 -8.60 22.40
N ASN A 75 11.83 -8.43 21.11
CA ASN A 75 12.79 -7.80 20.16
C ASN A 75 12.12 -7.02 19.01
N TYR A 76 10.91 -6.52 19.28
CA TYR A 76 10.04 -5.84 18.31
C TYR A 76 10.75 -4.76 17.48
N GLU A 77 11.52 -3.87 18.11
CA GLU A 77 12.17 -2.74 17.44
C GLU A 77 13.24 -3.17 16.41
N HIS A 78 13.92 -4.29 16.64
CA HIS A 78 14.99 -4.76 15.75
C HIS A 78 14.42 -5.40 14.48
N TYR A 79 13.26 -6.06 14.60
CA TYR A 79 12.62 -6.77 13.48
C TYR A 79 11.60 -5.92 12.73
N ILE A 80 11.08 -4.83 13.31
CA ILE A 80 10.09 -3.97 12.65
C ILE A 80 10.60 -3.42 11.32
N TRP A 81 11.89 -3.09 11.24
CA TRP A 81 12.47 -2.56 10.01
C TRP A 81 12.42 -3.60 8.88
N TYR A 82 12.80 -4.85 9.17
CA TYR A 82 12.82 -5.93 8.19
C TYR A 82 11.41 -6.45 7.86
N LEU A 83 10.51 -6.47 8.85
CA LEU A 83 9.16 -7.03 8.68
C LEU A 83 8.17 -6.02 8.11
N VAL A 84 8.34 -4.72 8.36
CA VAL A 84 7.34 -3.71 8.00
C VAL A 84 7.89 -2.79 6.90
N ASN A 85 9.05 -2.17 7.13
CA ASN A 85 9.58 -1.15 6.21
C ASN A 85 10.08 -1.76 4.90
N LEU A 86 10.68 -2.94 4.95
CA LEU A 86 11.20 -3.60 3.76
C LEU A 86 10.07 -4.01 2.81
N PRO A 87 9.01 -4.73 3.24
CA PRO A 87 7.85 -5.00 2.38
C PRO A 87 7.16 -3.75 1.86
N HIS A 88 7.01 -2.71 2.70
CA HIS A 88 6.48 -1.41 2.27
C HIS A 88 7.28 -0.86 1.09
N THR A 89 8.60 -0.74 1.26
CA THR A 89 9.51 -0.15 0.28
C THR A 89 9.49 -0.91 -1.04
N PHE A 90 9.55 -2.25 -1.00
CA PHE A 90 9.52 -3.07 -2.20
C PHE A 90 8.19 -2.92 -2.95
N LEU A 91 7.05 -2.99 -2.26
CA LEU A 91 5.73 -2.87 -2.88
C LEU A 91 5.52 -1.48 -3.49
N THR A 92 5.98 -0.42 -2.81
CA THR A 92 5.96 0.95 -3.33
C THR A 92 6.82 1.06 -4.59
N LEU A 93 8.03 0.49 -4.59
CA LEU A 93 8.91 0.50 -5.75
C LEU A 93 8.28 -0.22 -6.95
N PHE A 94 7.69 -1.41 -6.72
CA PHE A 94 6.95 -2.12 -7.76
C PHE A 94 5.79 -1.28 -8.31
N SER A 95 5.03 -0.65 -7.43
CA SER A 95 3.92 0.24 -7.83
C SER A 95 4.39 1.36 -8.77
N VAL A 96 5.47 2.06 -8.41
CA VAL A 96 6.05 3.13 -9.23
C VAL A 96 6.48 2.61 -10.60
N VAL A 97 7.14 1.45 -10.66
CA VAL A 97 7.54 0.84 -11.94
C VAL A 97 6.32 0.55 -12.82
N TYR A 98 5.23 0.04 -12.25
CA TYR A 98 4.00 -0.20 -12.99
C TYR A 98 3.31 1.08 -13.45
N PHE A 99 3.32 2.15 -12.66
CA PHE A 99 2.81 3.45 -13.10
C PHE A 99 3.63 4.03 -14.24
N ILE A 100 4.96 3.99 -14.15
CA ILE A 100 5.85 4.45 -15.24
C ILE A 100 5.56 3.65 -16.52
N ARG A 101 5.43 2.32 -16.42
CA ARG A 101 5.05 1.48 -17.57
C ARG A 101 3.64 1.80 -18.08
N GLY A 102 2.71 2.12 -17.18
CA GLY A 102 1.35 2.52 -17.52
C GLY A 102 1.31 3.80 -18.34
N VAL A 103 2.01 4.84 -17.89
CA VAL A 103 2.13 6.12 -18.58
C VAL A 103 2.84 5.96 -19.93
N ARG A 104 3.93 5.19 -19.99
CA ARG A 104 4.68 4.97 -21.25
C ARG A 104 3.91 4.20 -22.32
N ASN A 105 2.97 3.33 -21.91
CA ASN A 105 2.12 2.56 -22.82
C ASN A 105 0.68 3.12 -22.89
N PHE A 106 0.49 4.34 -22.41
CA PHE A 106 -0.74 5.09 -22.61
C PHE A 106 -0.61 5.74 -23.99
N ASP A 107 -1.06 5.05 -25.02
CA ASP A 107 -1.22 5.65 -26.34
C ASP A 107 -2.21 6.82 -26.18
N LEU A 108 -1.69 8.05 -26.27
CA LEU A 108 -2.46 9.29 -26.33
C LEU A 108 -3.18 9.39 -27.68
#